data_AF-A0A956V8G1-F1
#
_entry.id   AF-A0A956V8G1-F1
#
_cell.length_a   1.000
_cell.length_b   1.000
_cell.length_c   1.000
_cell.angle_alpha   90.00
_cell.angle_beta   90.00
_cell.angle_gamma   90.00
#
_symmetry.space_group_name_H-M   'P 1'
#
loop_
_entity.id
_entity.type
_entity.pdbx_description
1 polymer ?
#
loop_
_entity_poly.entity_id
_entity_poly.type
_entity_poly.pdbx_seq_one_letter_code
_entity_poly.pdbx_strand_id
1 'polypeptide(L)'
;MIKALSAELIREIAAGEVVTAPVDVVKELLDNALDAGANRLELELQEGGIKSIILTDNGSGISLEDLPLAVEQHRTSKLESLSQITTLGFRGEGLYALQHAARVKLSSRPSTQLGGASLYAHAGESFLEEHPAPSGTRVEVTGLFDHLPARQQVLDPAAEELRKISQLLSHYLLHYPGLKLKLLTDGNLRWHYAGGNFREAVKFFWGPVTANRLLPLHFSQEGFCLEGLISRPELTRPRRDRLMLAVNGRPIAWQERWTRAVLAAYGELLPIGHYPVGVLNLTLSPAEVLVNTAPDKRSVRFMHEEQVLGFLQAAFEHTLSGHPLAPALPGLEPSEGLSTAPRHRFPELKHLGTYQELYLLAEADGKLWIVDQHAAHERILFEELELRYQTEPAIELGHAELIPLSQEEVAHLEARQAELEHLGFRLEPFGGMQWRLRTVPAFLAGHSQLLAEVVKEALHYETLKQAWRQILGRLACLPAIKAGHSLSGAQAQVLLDQLRHCHTPWACPHGRPTTLVLTELELAKRFKRSHGRSHVPFAEKKKSY
;
A
#
# COMPACT_ATOMS: atom_id res chain seq x y z
N MET A 1 26.36 6.56 -44.95
CA MET A 1 26.44 5.29 -45.69
C MET A 1 25.76 4.23 -44.83
N ILE A 2 24.68 3.61 -45.31
CA ILE A 2 24.01 2.51 -44.59
C ILE A 2 24.86 1.24 -44.74
N LYS A 3 24.92 0.40 -43.71
CA LYS A 3 25.60 -0.90 -43.71
C LYS A 3 24.66 -1.96 -43.12
N ALA A 4 24.81 -3.21 -43.57
CA ALA A 4 24.21 -4.34 -42.88
C ALA A 4 24.87 -4.55 -41.51
N LEU A 5 24.09 -4.99 -40.53
CA LEU A 5 24.57 -5.40 -39.21
C LEU A 5 25.23 -6.78 -39.31
N SER A 6 26.17 -7.11 -38.42
CA SER A 6 26.67 -8.49 -38.31
C SER A 6 25.59 -9.41 -37.74
N ALA A 7 25.64 -10.70 -38.08
CA ALA A 7 24.71 -11.70 -37.51
C ALA A 7 24.79 -11.72 -35.96
N GLU A 8 25.97 -11.45 -35.41
CA GLU A 8 26.21 -11.30 -33.98
C GLU A 8 25.45 -10.11 -33.37
N LEU A 9 25.57 -8.92 -33.97
CA LEU A 9 24.87 -7.72 -33.53
C LEU A 9 23.34 -7.82 -33.73
N ILE A 10 22.90 -8.56 -34.76
CA ILE A 10 21.47 -8.90 -34.93
C ILE A 10 20.97 -9.78 -33.78
N ARG A 11 21.76 -10.76 -33.32
CA ARG A 11 21.41 -11.58 -32.13
C ARG A 11 21.40 -10.76 -30.85
N GLU A 12 22.34 -9.83 -30.66
CA GLU A 12 22.36 -8.92 -29.51
C GLU A 12 21.12 -8.02 -29.45
N ILE A 13 20.64 -7.54 -30.60
CA ILE A 13 19.41 -6.75 -30.70
C ILE A 13 18.18 -7.63 -30.47
N ALA A 14 18.08 -8.79 -31.14
CA ALA A 14 16.93 -9.69 -31.05
C ALA A 14 16.72 -10.29 -29.65
N ALA A 15 17.78 -10.71 -28.96
CA ALA A 15 17.70 -11.06 -27.55
C ALA A 15 17.39 -9.80 -26.70
N GLY A 16 17.94 -8.67 -27.10
CA GLY A 16 18.00 -7.46 -26.30
C GLY A 16 16.74 -6.60 -26.21
N GLU A 17 15.83 -6.72 -27.17
CA GLU A 17 14.54 -6.01 -27.17
C GLU A 17 13.47 -6.67 -26.29
N VAL A 18 13.66 -7.95 -25.92
CA VAL A 18 12.65 -8.76 -25.21
C VAL A 18 13.14 -9.36 -23.89
N VAL A 19 14.44 -9.66 -23.74
CA VAL A 19 15.01 -10.31 -22.55
C VAL A 19 16.19 -9.48 -22.01
N THR A 20 16.03 -8.88 -20.84
CA THR A 20 17.07 -8.08 -20.17
C THR A 20 17.56 -8.71 -18.87
N ALA A 21 16.72 -9.46 -18.17
CA ALA A 21 17.04 -10.10 -16.89
C ALA A 21 16.27 -11.43 -16.69
N PRO A 22 16.68 -12.30 -15.75
CA PRO A 22 15.94 -13.50 -15.33
C PRO A 22 14.44 -13.27 -15.08
N VAL A 23 14.05 -12.13 -14.52
CA VAL A 23 12.63 -11.78 -14.31
C VAL A 23 11.83 -11.67 -15.63
N ASP A 24 12.44 -11.26 -16.74
CA ASP A 24 11.77 -11.19 -18.05
C ASP A 24 11.55 -12.60 -18.62
N VAL A 25 12.54 -13.49 -18.46
CA VAL A 25 12.43 -14.91 -18.83
C VAL A 25 11.24 -15.54 -18.10
N VAL A 26 11.17 -15.39 -16.77
CA VAL A 26 10.05 -15.92 -15.98
C VAL A 26 8.72 -15.31 -16.44
N LYS A 27 8.66 -14.01 -16.72
CA LYS A 27 7.45 -13.35 -17.21
C LYS A 27 6.94 -13.94 -18.53
N GLU A 28 7.78 -14.06 -19.55
CA GLU A 28 7.35 -14.57 -20.85
C GLU A 28 6.99 -16.07 -20.79
N LEU A 29 7.61 -16.85 -19.90
CA LEU A 29 7.22 -18.25 -19.67
C LEU A 29 5.86 -18.34 -18.92
N LEU A 30 5.63 -17.50 -17.91
CA LEU A 30 4.33 -17.41 -17.21
C LEU A 30 3.19 -17.02 -18.16
N ASP A 31 3.39 -15.99 -18.99
CA ASP A 31 2.41 -15.55 -19.98
C ASP A 31 2.05 -16.67 -20.96
N ASN A 32 3.05 -17.42 -21.45
CA ASN A 32 2.81 -18.53 -22.37
C ASN A 32 2.08 -19.71 -21.72
N ALA A 33 2.39 -20.05 -20.47
CA ALA A 33 1.70 -21.12 -19.74
C ALA A 33 0.24 -20.76 -19.42
N LEU A 34 -0.02 -19.49 -19.06
CA LEU A 34 -1.37 -18.96 -18.85
C LEU A 34 -2.20 -18.95 -20.13
N ASP A 35 -1.62 -18.53 -21.27
CA ASP A 35 -2.27 -18.62 -22.58
C ASP A 35 -2.59 -20.07 -22.98
N ALA A 36 -1.78 -21.04 -22.55
CA ALA A 36 -2.03 -22.47 -22.73
C ALA A 36 -3.10 -23.02 -21.76
N GLY A 37 -3.74 -22.18 -20.95
CA GLY A 37 -4.79 -22.58 -19.99
C GLY A 37 -4.28 -23.33 -18.76
N ALA A 38 -2.98 -23.21 -18.44
CA ALA A 38 -2.41 -23.90 -17.28
C ALA A 38 -3.01 -23.40 -15.95
N ASN A 39 -3.31 -24.34 -15.06
CA ASN A 39 -3.84 -24.08 -13.71
C ASN A 39 -2.92 -24.56 -12.59
N ARG A 40 -1.81 -25.23 -12.92
CA ARG A 40 -0.74 -25.60 -12.00
C ARG A 40 0.63 -25.43 -12.66
N LEU A 41 1.48 -24.63 -12.03
CA LEU A 41 2.85 -24.37 -12.41
C LEU A 41 3.83 -24.84 -11.34
N GLU A 42 5.00 -25.32 -11.77
CA GLU A 42 6.16 -25.53 -10.91
C GLU A 42 7.34 -24.76 -11.50
N LEU A 43 7.94 -23.87 -10.72
CA LEU A 43 9.07 -23.02 -11.11
C LEU A 43 10.29 -23.35 -10.25
N GLU A 44 11.35 -23.80 -10.89
CA GLU A 44 12.65 -24.04 -10.25
C GLU A 44 13.65 -22.98 -10.73
N LEU A 45 14.41 -22.40 -9.79
CA LEU A 45 15.45 -21.42 -10.05
C LEU A 45 16.77 -21.90 -9.43
N GLN A 46 17.88 -21.77 -10.16
CA GLN A 46 19.23 -21.88 -9.58
C GLN A 46 19.94 -20.54 -9.67
N GLU A 47 20.62 -20.16 -8.58
CA GLU A 47 21.38 -18.90 -8.46
C GLU A 47 20.53 -17.69 -8.90
N GLY A 48 19.30 -17.62 -8.36
CA GLY A 48 18.33 -16.56 -8.65
C GLY A 48 17.71 -16.58 -10.05
N GLY A 49 17.98 -17.61 -10.85
CA GLY A 49 17.58 -17.70 -12.26
C GLY A 49 18.67 -17.31 -13.25
N ILE A 50 19.88 -16.95 -12.78
CA ILE A 50 21.03 -16.65 -13.65
C ILE A 50 21.55 -17.93 -14.31
N LYS A 51 21.66 -19.00 -13.53
CA LYS A 51 22.22 -20.30 -13.95
C LYS A 51 21.20 -21.17 -14.67
N SER A 52 20.02 -21.33 -14.08
CA SER A 52 18.89 -21.99 -14.72
C SER A 52 17.52 -21.51 -14.22
N ILE A 53 16.56 -21.55 -15.13
CA ILE A 53 15.13 -21.29 -14.91
C ILE A 53 14.36 -22.45 -15.55
N ILE A 54 13.57 -23.17 -14.76
CA ILE A 54 12.73 -24.27 -15.25
C ILE A 54 11.28 -23.94 -14.89
N LEU A 55 10.40 -23.77 -15.88
CA LEU A 55 8.96 -23.70 -15.67
C LEU A 55 8.31 -24.96 -16.24
N THR A 56 7.53 -25.66 -15.42
CA THR A 56 6.66 -26.78 -15.84
C THR A 56 5.21 -26.38 -15.65
N ASP A 57 4.37 -26.61 -16.65
CA ASP A 57 2.94 -26.31 -16.66
C ASP A 57 2.07 -27.56 -16.94
N ASN A 58 0.75 -27.38 -16.85
CA ASN A 58 -0.25 -28.38 -17.23
C ASN A 58 -1.26 -27.84 -18.26
N GLY A 59 -0.83 -26.95 -19.15
CA GLY A 59 -1.66 -26.37 -20.19
C GLY A 59 -1.93 -27.33 -21.35
N SER A 60 -2.38 -26.77 -22.48
CA SER A 60 -2.71 -27.49 -23.72
C SER A 60 -1.56 -28.32 -24.31
N GLY A 61 -0.31 -27.95 -24.01
CA GLY A 61 0.86 -28.41 -24.74
C GLY A 61 1.00 -27.78 -26.13
N ILE A 62 2.10 -28.13 -26.81
CA ILE A 62 2.45 -27.78 -28.19
C ILE A 62 2.60 -29.10 -28.96
N SER A 63 2.05 -29.20 -30.17
CA SER A 63 2.10 -30.44 -30.95
C SER A 63 3.52 -30.80 -31.41
N LEU A 64 3.74 -32.05 -31.83
CA LEU A 64 5.00 -32.47 -32.43
C LEU A 64 5.36 -31.65 -33.69
N GLU A 65 4.35 -31.28 -34.47
CA GLU A 65 4.48 -30.52 -35.72
C GLU A 65 4.73 -29.02 -35.48
N ASP A 66 4.13 -28.45 -34.42
CA ASP A 66 4.29 -27.05 -34.03
C ASP A 66 5.57 -26.79 -33.21
N LEU A 67 6.15 -27.82 -32.57
CA LEU A 67 7.29 -27.66 -31.66
C LEU A 67 8.49 -26.93 -32.33
N PRO A 68 8.93 -27.29 -33.55
CA PRO A 68 9.97 -26.53 -34.27
C PRO A 68 9.58 -25.08 -34.56
N LEU A 69 8.30 -24.83 -34.89
CA LEU A 69 7.79 -23.50 -35.20
C LEU A 69 7.76 -22.59 -33.96
N ALA A 70 7.70 -23.15 -32.75
CA ALA A 70 7.62 -22.40 -31.50
C ALA A 70 8.86 -21.54 -31.19
N VAL A 71 9.99 -21.76 -31.85
CA VAL A 71 11.22 -20.95 -31.72
C VAL A 71 11.55 -20.11 -32.97
N GLU A 72 10.75 -20.18 -34.04
CA GLU A 72 10.93 -19.39 -35.26
C GLU A 72 10.47 -17.92 -35.07
N GLN A 73 11.10 -17.00 -35.79
CA GLN A 73 10.71 -15.58 -35.75
C GLN A 73 9.32 -15.37 -36.38
N HIS A 74 8.49 -14.54 -35.74
CA HIS A 74 7.13 -14.18 -36.18
C HIS A 74 6.12 -15.35 -36.30
N ARG A 75 6.41 -16.53 -35.76
CA ARG A 75 5.42 -17.61 -35.64
C ARG A 75 4.59 -17.46 -34.38
N THR A 76 3.26 -17.51 -34.51
CA THR A 76 2.37 -17.63 -33.35
C THR A 76 1.05 -18.29 -33.73
N SER A 77 0.54 -19.16 -32.85
CA SER A 77 -0.79 -19.74 -32.92
C SER A 77 -1.88 -18.82 -32.33
N LYS A 78 -1.51 -17.60 -31.92
CA LYS A 78 -2.33 -16.70 -31.08
C LYS A 78 -2.83 -15.44 -31.78
N LEU A 79 -2.61 -15.28 -33.09
CA LEU A 79 -3.08 -14.13 -33.88
C LEU A 79 -3.77 -14.56 -35.19
N GLU A 80 -5.07 -14.35 -35.28
CA GLU A 80 -5.79 -14.25 -36.57
C GLU A 80 -5.90 -12.78 -37.03
N SER A 81 -5.92 -11.82 -36.10
CA SER A 81 -5.90 -10.37 -36.40
C SER A 81 -5.24 -9.56 -35.28
N LEU A 82 -4.46 -8.54 -35.67
CA LEU A 82 -3.89 -7.54 -34.75
C LEU A 82 -4.94 -6.71 -33.99
N SER A 83 -6.22 -6.78 -34.39
CA SER A 83 -7.32 -6.04 -33.77
C SER A 83 -8.06 -6.80 -32.66
N GLN A 84 -7.71 -8.06 -32.39
CA GLN A 84 -8.43 -8.93 -31.43
C GLN A 84 -7.45 -9.78 -30.61
N ILE A 85 -6.58 -9.13 -29.84
CA ILE A 85 -5.59 -9.82 -28.99
C ILE A 85 -6.25 -10.28 -27.70
N THR A 86 -6.49 -11.58 -27.57
CA THR A 86 -7.02 -12.23 -26.35
C THR A 86 -5.94 -12.86 -25.46
N THR A 87 -4.68 -12.88 -25.89
CA THR A 87 -3.58 -13.58 -25.22
C THR A 87 -2.54 -12.63 -24.61
N LEU A 88 -1.85 -13.12 -23.58
CA LEU A 88 -0.75 -12.43 -22.90
C LEU A 88 0.48 -12.37 -23.80
N GLY A 89 0.87 -13.48 -24.43
CA GLY A 89 1.88 -13.52 -25.49
C GLY A 89 1.25 -13.43 -26.88
N PHE A 90 1.67 -12.47 -27.71
CA PHE A 90 1.03 -12.24 -29.03
C PHE A 90 2.00 -12.09 -30.21
N ARG A 91 3.33 -12.15 -30.04
CA ARG A 91 4.29 -11.81 -31.12
C ARG A 91 5.12 -12.96 -31.70
N GLY A 92 5.17 -14.12 -31.05
CA GLY A 92 6.13 -15.20 -31.37
C GLY A 92 7.58 -14.91 -30.94
N GLU A 93 7.92 -13.64 -30.70
CA GLU A 93 9.27 -13.17 -30.35
C GLU A 93 9.86 -13.76 -29.05
N GLY A 94 9.04 -14.23 -28.09
CA GLY A 94 9.52 -14.64 -26.76
C GLY A 94 10.50 -15.81 -26.76
N LEU A 95 10.09 -16.97 -27.28
CA LEU A 95 10.95 -18.15 -27.36
C LEU A 95 12.09 -17.96 -28.39
N TYR A 96 11.84 -17.20 -29.46
CA TYR A 96 12.88 -16.79 -30.42
C TYR A 96 13.97 -15.94 -29.76
N ALA A 97 13.63 -14.97 -28.92
CA ALA A 97 14.61 -14.17 -28.17
C ALA A 97 15.35 -15.01 -27.12
N LEU A 98 14.65 -15.93 -26.45
CA LEU A 98 15.25 -16.81 -25.44
C LEU A 98 16.32 -17.75 -26.01
N GLN A 99 16.10 -18.35 -27.20
CA GLN A 99 17.16 -19.17 -27.82
C GLN A 99 18.40 -18.36 -28.23
N HIS A 100 18.27 -17.04 -28.43
CA HIS A 100 19.40 -16.14 -28.68
C HIS A 100 20.06 -15.60 -27.40
N ALA A 101 19.35 -15.64 -26.26
CA ALA A 101 19.85 -15.20 -24.96
C ALA A 101 20.49 -16.34 -24.12
N ALA A 102 20.09 -17.59 -24.34
CA ALA A 102 20.44 -18.74 -23.50
C ALA A 102 20.43 -20.07 -24.29
N ARG A 103 20.62 -21.20 -23.60
CA ARG A 103 20.27 -22.54 -24.13
C ARG A 103 18.87 -22.92 -23.64
N VAL A 104 17.97 -23.27 -24.55
CA VAL A 104 16.56 -23.58 -24.25
C VAL A 104 16.28 -25.05 -24.56
N LYS A 105 15.67 -25.76 -23.62
CA LYS A 105 15.03 -27.06 -23.82
C LYS A 105 13.52 -26.91 -23.59
N LEU A 106 12.73 -27.23 -24.60
CA LEU A 106 11.27 -27.14 -24.63
C LEU A 106 10.69 -28.56 -24.81
N SER A 107 10.28 -29.18 -23.70
CA SER A 107 9.60 -30.48 -23.72
C SER A 107 8.09 -30.27 -23.68
N SER A 108 7.32 -30.80 -24.63
CA SER A 108 5.85 -30.64 -24.64
C SER A 108 5.10 -31.82 -25.20
N ARG A 109 3.83 -31.97 -24.80
CA ARG A 109 2.86 -32.90 -25.41
C ARG A 109 1.41 -32.43 -25.18
N PRO A 110 0.56 -32.39 -26.23
CA PRO A 110 -0.88 -32.22 -26.07
C PRO A 110 -1.54 -33.43 -25.43
N SER A 111 -2.59 -33.21 -24.64
CA SER A 111 -3.29 -34.28 -23.91
C SER A 111 -3.82 -35.40 -24.83
N THR A 112 -4.20 -35.05 -26.06
CA THR A 112 -4.70 -35.92 -27.14
C THR A 112 -3.62 -36.64 -27.94
N GLN A 113 -2.35 -36.22 -27.87
CA GLN A 113 -1.26 -36.76 -28.69
C GLN A 113 -0.59 -37.96 -28.00
N LEU A 114 -0.33 -39.05 -28.76
CA LEU A 114 0.53 -40.15 -28.31
C LEU A 114 1.99 -39.83 -28.64
N GLY A 115 2.88 -39.96 -27.65
CA GLY A 115 4.26 -39.49 -27.77
C GLY A 115 4.39 -37.96 -27.66
N GLY A 116 5.56 -37.48 -27.26
CA GLY A 116 5.91 -36.05 -27.21
C GLY A 116 7.33 -35.86 -27.72
N ALA A 117 7.89 -34.67 -27.52
CA ALA A 117 9.28 -34.40 -27.87
C ALA A 117 9.90 -33.32 -26.98
N SER A 118 11.23 -33.27 -27.00
CA SER A 118 12.02 -32.11 -26.59
C SER A 118 12.59 -31.43 -27.82
N LEU A 119 12.29 -30.15 -27.99
CA LEU A 119 13.07 -29.26 -28.83
C LEU A 119 14.23 -28.70 -28.01
N TYR A 120 15.43 -28.72 -28.55
CA TYR A 120 16.60 -28.02 -28.02
C TYR A 120 16.94 -26.88 -28.98
N ALA A 121 17.12 -25.66 -28.47
CA ALA A 121 17.40 -24.47 -29.27
C ALA A 121 18.46 -23.56 -28.64
N HIS A 122 19.40 -23.08 -29.44
CA HIS A 122 20.48 -22.18 -29.03
C HIS A 122 21.07 -21.42 -30.21
N ALA A 123 21.28 -20.11 -30.05
CA ALA A 123 21.97 -19.20 -30.99
C ALA A 123 21.42 -19.14 -32.43
N GLY A 124 20.20 -19.64 -32.66
CA GLY A 124 19.55 -19.73 -33.98
C GLY A 124 19.48 -21.15 -34.55
N GLU A 125 20.14 -22.13 -33.91
CA GLU A 125 20.09 -23.54 -34.27
C GLU A 125 19.11 -24.30 -33.34
N SER A 126 18.38 -25.28 -33.88
CA SER A 126 17.50 -26.13 -33.09
C SER A 126 17.37 -27.55 -33.64
N PHE A 127 17.21 -28.53 -32.75
CA PHE A 127 16.91 -29.92 -33.11
C PHE A 127 15.82 -30.51 -32.21
N LEU A 128 15.15 -31.56 -32.70
CA LEU A 128 14.01 -32.21 -32.07
C LEU A 128 14.37 -33.66 -31.67
N GLU A 129 13.96 -34.07 -30.47
CA GLU A 129 14.14 -35.43 -29.93
C GLU A 129 12.78 -35.97 -29.48
N GLU A 130 12.26 -36.98 -30.19
CA GLU A 130 10.99 -37.63 -29.84
C GLU A 130 11.15 -38.59 -28.65
N HIS A 131 10.30 -38.43 -27.62
CA HIS A 131 10.29 -39.30 -26.44
C HIS A 131 8.95 -39.22 -25.68
N PRO A 132 8.63 -40.19 -24.81
CA PRO A 132 7.49 -40.09 -23.90
C PRO A 132 7.60 -38.84 -22.99
N ALA A 133 6.54 -38.04 -22.92
CA ALA A 133 6.47 -36.81 -22.14
C ALA A 133 5.13 -36.67 -21.39
N PRO A 134 5.08 -36.00 -20.23
CA PRO A 134 3.82 -35.63 -19.57
C PRO A 134 2.99 -34.68 -20.45
N SER A 135 1.70 -34.55 -20.17
CA SER A 135 0.84 -33.56 -20.84
C SER A 135 1.12 -32.16 -20.29
N GLY A 136 1.09 -31.15 -21.16
CA GLY A 136 1.51 -29.78 -20.84
C GLY A 136 2.91 -29.49 -21.39
N THR A 137 3.55 -28.44 -20.89
CA THR A 137 4.89 -28.01 -21.34
C THR A 137 5.86 -27.88 -20.17
N ARG A 138 7.14 -28.19 -20.40
CA ARG A 138 8.27 -27.85 -19.53
C ARG A 138 9.32 -27.10 -20.34
N VAL A 139 9.64 -25.88 -19.93
CA VAL A 139 10.69 -25.05 -20.53
C VAL A 139 11.83 -24.92 -19.52
N GLU A 140 13.03 -25.31 -19.96
CA GLU A 140 14.27 -25.22 -19.19
C GLU A 140 15.23 -24.29 -19.95
N VAL A 141 15.61 -23.20 -19.29
CA VAL A 141 16.51 -22.16 -19.81
C VAL A 141 17.77 -22.19 -18.97
N THR A 142 18.94 -22.30 -19.60
CA THR A 142 20.24 -22.47 -18.92
C THR A 142 21.32 -21.60 -19.55
N GLY A 143 22.24 -21.10 -18.72
CA GLY A 143 23.35 -20.24 -19.17
C GLY A 143 22.88 -18.92 -19.77
N LEU A 144 22.10 -18.15 -19.01
CA LEU A 144 21.55 -16.89 -19.49
C LEU A 144 22.68 -15.87 -19.70
N PHE A 145 22.82 -15.40 -20.94
CA PHE A 145 23.88 -14.50 -21.40
C PHE A 145 25.32 -15.08 -21.33
N ASP A 146 25.49 -16.41 -21.27
CA ASP A 146 26.80 -17.10 -21.31
C ASP A 146 27.70 -16.60 -22.45
N HIS A 147 27.12 -16.42 -23.64
CA HIS A 147 27.80 -15.96 -24.86
C HIS A 147 27.66 -14.45 -25.11
N LEU A 148 27.09 -13.70 -24.16
CA LEU A 148 26.83 -12.25 -24.25
C LEU A 148 27.43 -11.54 -23.01
N PRO A 149 28.77 -11.48 -22.88
CA PRO A 149 29.45 -11.06 -21.64
C PRO A 149 29.10 -9.63 -21.21
N ALA A 150 28.83 -8.73 -22.15
CA ALA A 150 28.39 -7.36 -21.85
C ALA A 150 27.02 -7.30 -21.15
N ARG A 151 26.13 -8.28 -21.38
CA ARG A 151 24.86 -8.41 -20.65
C ARG A 151 25.03 -9.15 -19.32
N GLN A 152 25.89 -10.17 -19.29
CA GLN A 152 26.20 -10.91 -18.06
C GLN A 152 26.77 -9.98 -16.95
N GLN A 153 27.55 -8.97 -17.32
CA GLN A 153 28.07 -7.94 -16.40
C GLN A 153 27.02 -6.94 -15.87
N VAL A 154 25.82 -6.90 -16.46
CA VAL A 154 24.73 -5.97 -16.09
C VAL A 154 23.63 -6.68 -15.27
N LEU A 155 23.74 -8.00 -15.08
CA LEU A 155 22.83 -8.76 -14.21
C LEU A 155 22.98 -8.32 -12.74
N ASP A 156 21.84 -8.08 -12.08
CA ASP A 156 21.80 -7.88 -10.63
C ASP A 156 22.18 -9.17 -9.88
N PRO A 157 22.66 -9.07 -8.62
CA PRO A 157 22.98 -10.24 -7.81
C PRO A 157 21.80 -11.20 -7.67
N ALA A 158 22.08 -12.51 -7.63
CA ALA A 158 21.08 -13.58 -7.57
C ALA A 158 19.95 -13.37 -6.54
N ALA A 159 20.26 -12.80 -5.37
CA ALA A 159 19.27 -12.50 -4.33
C ALA A 159 18.25 -11.41 -4.74
N GLU A 160 18.67 -10.44 -5.56
CA GLU A 160 17.85 -9.32 -6.03
C GLU A 160 17.02 -9.72 -7.26
N GLU A 161 17.58 -10.45 -8.22
CA GLU A 161 16.78 -11.09 -9.29
C GLU A 161 15.70 -12.00 -8.73
N LEU A 162 16.06 -12.82 -7.74
CA LEU A 162 15.11 -13.66 -7.02
C LEU A 162 14.05 -12.86 -6.24
N ARG A 163 14.36 -11.63 -5.79
CA ARG A 163 13.39 -10.70 -5.20
C ARG A 163 12.43 -10.15 -6.27
N LYS A 164 12.94 -9.73 -7.44
CA LYS A 164 12.14 -9.29 -8.60
C LYS A 164 11.19 -10.39 -9.07
N ILE A 165 11.69 -11.62 -9.24
CA ILE A 165 10.88 -12.79 -9.61
C ILE A 165 9.81 -13.09 -8.55
N SER A 166 10.16 -13.07 -7.25
CA SER A 166 9.18 -13.27 -6.18
C SER A 166 8.08 -12.21 -6.18
N GLN A 167 8.40 -10.96 -6.52
CA GLN A 167 7.44 -9.88 -6.66
C GLN A 167 6.55 -10.06 -7.92
N LEU A 168 7.13 -10.44 -9.05
CA LEU A 168 6.40 -10.79 -10.29
C LEU A 168 5.39 -11.91 -10.05
N LEU A 169 5.82 -13.01 -9.43
CA LEU A 169 4.97 -14.17 -9.11
C LEU A 169 3.81 -13.77 -8.20
N SER A 170 4.08 -12.96 -7.17
CA SER A 170 3.03 -12.40 -6.29
C SER A 170 2.02 -11.56 -7.08
N HIS A 171 2.48 -10.72 -8.02
CA HIS A 171 1.58 -9.91 -8.85
C HIS A 171 0.65 -10.79 -9.70
N TYR A 172 1.18 -11.81 -10.39
CA TYR A 172 0.38 -12.72 -11.21
C TYR A 172 -0.59 -13.57 -10.36
N LEU A 173 -0.14 -14.15 -9.25
CA LEU A 173 -0.96 -15.03 -8.41
C LEU A 173 -2.05 -14.29 -7.62
N LEU A 174 -1.93 -12.97 -7.47
CA LEU A 174 -3.01 -12.13 -6.95
C LEU A 174 -4.14 -11.94 -7.99
N HIS A 175 -3.81 -11.77 -9.28
CA HIS A 175 -4.77 -11.64 -10.38
C HIS A 175 -5.34 -12.99 -10.85
N TYR A 176 -4.58 -14.07 -10.71
CA TYR A 176 -4.97 -15.45 -11.03
C TYR A 176 -5.04 -16.31 -9.74
N PRO A 177 -5.98 -16.05 -8.81
CA PRO A 177 -6.01 -16.74 -7.52
C PRO A 177 -6.24 -18.26 -7.64
N GLY A 178 -6.90 -18.73 -8.70
CA GLY A 178 -7.07 -20.17 -8.95
C GLY A 178 -5.78 -20.90 -9.35
N LEU A 179 -4.74 -20.18 -9.77
CA LEU A 179 -3.48 -20.74 -10.26
C LEU A 179 -2.66 -21.32 -9.10
N LYS A 180 -2.27 -22.58 -9.21
CA LYS A 180 -1.42 -23.26 -8.23
C LYS A 180 0.04 -23.07 -8.64
N LEU A 181 0.91 -22.62 -7.73
CA LEU A 181 2.33 -22.41 -8.06
C LEU A 181 3.25 -22.85 -6.92
N LYS A 182 4.24 -23.67 -7.26
CA LYS A 182 5.31 -24.12 -6.36
C LYS A 182 6.62 -23.48 -6.82
N LEU A 183 7.30 -22.77 -5.92
CA LEU A 183 8.60 -22.13 -6.19
C LEU A 183 9.72 -22.88 -5.46
N LEU A 184 10.69 -23.38 -6.23
CA LEU A 184 11.90 -23.99 -5.73
C LEU A 184 13.11 -23.09 -6.04
N THR A 185 14.03 -22.99 -5.10
CA THR A 185 15.28 -22.24 -5.22
C THR A 185 16.43 -23.12 -4.77
N ASP A 186 17.39 -23.36 -5.67
CA ASP A 186 18.60 -24.15 -5.40
C ASP A 186 18.26 -25.53 -4.81
N GLY A 187 17.27 -26.21 -5.44
CA GLY A 187 16.74 -27.51 -5.04
C GLY A 187 15.76 -27.49 -3.84
N ASN A 188 15.64 -26.38 -3.12
CA ASN A 188 14.83 -26.28 -1.90
C ASN A 188 13.46 -25.67 -2.18
N LEU A 189 12.39 -26.22 -1.60
CA LEU A 189 11.05 -25.62 -1.68
C LEU A 189 11.00 -24.31 -0.89
N ARG A 190 10.86 -23.18 -1.58
CA ARG A 190 10.77 -21.86 -0.93
C ARG A 190 9.36 -21.54 -0.47
N TRP A 191 8.36 -21.78 -1.33
CA TRP A 191 6.94 -21.70 -0.98
C TRP A 191 6.06 -22.43 -2.00
N HIS A 192 4.84 -22.76 -1.58
CA HIS A 192 3.82 -23.38 -2.42
C HIS A 192 2.48 -22.68 -2.18
N TYR A 193 1.93 -22.09 -3.23
CA TYR A 193 0.59 -21.52 -3.27
C TYR A 193 -0.37 -22.54 -3.90
N ALA A 194 -1.33 -23.03 -3.14
CA ALA A 194 -2.20 -24.15 -3.52
C ALA A 194 -3.38 -23.78 -4.44
N GLY A 195 -3.47 -22.53 -4.88
CA GLY A 195 -4.65 -21.93 -5.49
C GLY A 195 -5.75 -21.63 -4.46
N GLY A 196 -6.75 -20.84 -4.87
CA GLY A 196 -7.89 -20.45 -4.06
C GLY A 196 -8.70 -19.31 -4.69
N ASN A 197 -9.31 -18.49 -3.85
CA ASN A 197 -9.96 -17.23 -4.24
C ASN A 197 -9.08 -16.00 -3.90
N PHE A 198 -9.47 -14.80 -4.37
CA PHE A 198 -8.71 -13.56 -4.14
C PHE A 198 -8.35 -13.31 -2.66
N ARG A 199 -9.21 -13.69 -1.71
CA ARG A 199 -8.95 -13.50 -0.26
C ARG A 199 -7.87 -14.44 0.24
N GLU A 200 -7.73 -15.62 -0.36
CA GLU A 200 -6.69 -16.59 -0.05
C GLU A 200 -5.36 -16.19 -0.69
N ALA A 201 -5.36 -15.66 -1.91
CA ALA A 201 -4.19 -15.05 -2.55
C ALA A 201 -3.66 -13.86 -1.71
N VAL A 202 -4.53 -12.91 -1.36
CA VAL A 202 -4.17 -11.76 -0.51
C VAL A 202 -3.71 -12.21 0.89
N LYS A 203 -4.35 -13.22 1.49
CA LYS A 203 -3.92 -13.77 2.79
C LYS A 203 -2.51 -14.38 2.73
N PHE A 204 -2.14 -15.00 1.60
CA PHE A 204 -0.82 -15.59 1.39
C PHE A 204 0.27 -14.52 1.17
N PHE A 205 0.05 -13.55 0.27
CA PHE A 205 1.07 -12.56 -0.07
C PHE A 205 1.10 -11.31 0.81
N TRP A 206 -0.04 -10.86 1.34
CA TRP A 206 -0.16 -9.62 2.13
C TRP A 206 -0.59 -9.87 3.59
N GLY A 207 -0.80 -11.12 3.99
CA GLY A 207 -1.14 -11.53 5.35
C GLY A 207 -2.63 -11.40 5.71
N PRO A 208 -3.07 -12.11 6.77
CA PRO A 208 -4.49 -12.20 7.14
C PRO A 208 -5.10 -10.87 7.59
N VAL A 209 -4.32 -9.99 8.23
CA VAL A 209 -4.79 -8.66 8.67
C VAL A 209 -5.20 -7.79 7.48
N THR A 210 -4.41 -7.81 6.40
CA THR A 210 -4.75 -7.13 5.14
C THR A 210 -5.98 -7.76 4.52
N ALA A 211 -5.98 -9.09 4.33
CA ALA A 211 -7.07 -9.82 3.69
C ALA A 211 -8.43 -9.57 4.37
N ASN A 212 -8.49 -9.60 5.70
CA ASN A 212 -9.73 -9.42 6.46
C ASN A 212 -10.32 -7.99 6.38
N ARG A 213 -9.53 -7.00 5.95
CA ARG A 213 -9.97 -5.61 5.72
C ARG A 213 -10.30 -5.31 4.25
N LEU A 214 -10.23 -6.30 3.35
CA LEU A 214 -10.70 -6.14 1.97
C LEU A 214 -12.14 -6.63 1.80
N LEU A 215 -12.92 -5.85 1.04
CA LEU A 215 -14.27 -6.11 0.58
C LEU A 215 -14.24 -6.91 -0.74
N PRO A 216 -15.13 -7.88 -0.95
CA PRO A 216 -15.36 -8.45 -2.28
C PRO A 216 -15.92 -7.36 -3.21
N LEU A 217 -15.34 -7.24 -4.39
CA LEU A 217 -15.89 -6.43 -5.47
C LEU A 217 -16.28 -7.37 -6.62
N HIS A 218 -17.51 -7.23 -7.10
CA HIS A 218 -17.99 -7.88 -8.32
C HIS A 218 -19.13 -7.03 -8.92
N PHE A 219 -18.87 -6.38 -10.05
CA PHE A 219 -19.80 -5.47 -10.70
C PHE A 219 -19.71 -5.60 -12.23
N SER A 220 -20.85 -5.65 -12.92
CA SER A 220 -20.89 -5.80 -14.38
C SER A 220 -21.99 -4.96 -15.01
N GLN A 221 -21.66 -4.27 -16.08
CA GLN A 221 -22.52 -3.33 -16.81
C GLN A 221 -21.98 -3.13 -18.23
N GLU A 222 -22.87 -3.04 -19.22
CA GLU A 222 -22.54 -2.61 -20.61
C GLU A 222 -21.40 -3.37 -21.32
N GLY A 223 -21.10 -4.61 -20.91
CA GLY A 223 -20.03 -5.44 -21.48
C GLY A 223 -18.72 -5.44 -20.68
N PHE A 224 -18.61 -4.55 -19.68
CA PHE A 224 -17.54 -4.52 -18.70
C PHE A 224 -17.89 -5.38 -17.48
N CYS A 225 -16.90 -6.02 -16.88
CA CYS A 225 -16.99 -6.70 -15.59
C CYS A 225 -15.74 -6.40 -14.76
N LEU A 226 -15.91 -5.92 -13.53
CA LEU A 226 -14.84 -5.73 -12.56
C LEU A 226 -15.04 -6.73 -11.42
N GLU A 227 -14.04 -7.55 -11.15
CA GLU A 227 -14.01 -8.49 -10.01
C GLU A 227 -12.76 -8.27 -9.15
N GLY A 228 -12.80 -8.74 -7.90
CA GLY A 228 -11.62 -8.87 -7.05
C GLY A 228 -11.85 -8.43 -5.61
N LEU A 229 -10.89 -7.68 -5.07
CA LEU A 229 -10.88 -7.18 -3.70
C LEU A 229 -10.41 -5.73 -3.65
N ILE A 230 -11.09 -4.90 -2.86
CA ILE A 230 -10.67 -3.51 -2.56
C ILE A 230 -10.81 -3.22 -1.06
N SER A 231 -9.98 -2.33 -0.51
CA SER A 231 -9.95 -2.09 0.93
C SER A 231 -11.16 -1.31 1.42
N ARG A 232 -11.57 -1.62 2.65
CA ARG A 232 -12.37 -0.67 3.39
C ARG A 232 -11.58 0.62 3.64
N PRO A 233 -12.26 1.76 3.86
CA PRO A 233 -11.65 3.04 4.22
C PRO A 233 -10.57 2.98 5.32
N GLU A 234 -10.69 2.09 6.32
CA GLU A 234 -9.74 1.99 7.44
C GLU A 234 -8.47 1.17 7.13
N LEU A 235 -8.23 0.87 5.84
CA LEU A 235 -6.98 0.31 5.33
C LEU A 235 -6.55 1.07 4.07
N THR A 236 -5.54 1.93 4.23
CA THR A 236 -4.95 2.74 3.16
C THR A 236 -3.42 2.64 3.19
N ARG A 237 -2.74 3.17 2.17
CA ARG A 237 -1.27 3.29 2.13
C ARG A 237 -0.83 4.62 1.50
N PRO A 238 0.28 5.24 1.95
CA PRO A 238 0.85 6.44 1.32
C PRO A 238 1.57 6.14 -0.01
N ARG A 239 1.50 4.89 -0.50
CA ARG A 239 2.04 4.45 -1.79
C ARG A 239 1.02 3.56 -2.47
N ARG A 240 0.96 3.66 -3.80
CA ARG A 240 0.10 2.84 -4.69
C ARG A 240 0.70 1.43 -4.94
N ASP A 241 1.53 0.92 -4.02
CA ASP A 241 2.30 -0.33 -4.17
C ASP A 241 1.47 -1.61 -3.96
N ARG A 242 0.25 -1.48 -3.43
CA ARG A 242 -0.73 -2.56 -3.27
C ARG A 242 -2.12 -2.20 -3.82
N LEU A 243 -2.18 -1.31 -4.80
CA LEU A 243 -3.36 -1.12 -5.64
C LEU A 243 -3.03 -1.71 -7.00
N MET A 244 -3.76 -2.73 -7.42
CA MET A 244 -3.40 -3.59 -8.55
C MET A 244 -4.57 -3.80 -9.49
N LEU A 245 -4.31 -3.75 -10.78
CA LEU A 245 -5.30 -3.86 -11.85
C LEU A 245 -4.76 -4.72 -12.97
N ALA A 246 -5.53 -5.74 -13.36
CA ALA A 246 -5.36 -6.47 -14.59
C ALA A 246 -6.51 -6.16 -15.54
N VAL A 247 -6.25 -6.22 -16.85
CA VAL A 247 -7.21 -5.99 -17.92
C VAL A 247 -7.16 -7.17 -18.86
N ASN A 248 -8.28 -7.88 -19.01
CA ASN A 248 -8.37 -9.17 -19.69
C ASN A 248 -7.24 -10.14 -19.24
N GLY A 249 -7.05 -10.25 -17.92
CA GLY A 249 -6.03 -11.08 -17.28
C GLY A 249 -4.61 -10.47 -17.21
N ARG A 250 -4.26 -9.53 -18.10
CA ARG A 250 -2.93 -8.90 -18.11
C ARG A 250 -2.78 -7.87 -16.99
N PRO A 251 -1.82 -7.99 -16.05
CA PRO A 251 -1.52 -6.92 -15.09
C PRO A 251 -0.99 -5.65 -15.79
N ILE A 252 -1.57 -4.49 -15.49
CA ILE A 252 -1.20 -3.20 -16.10
C ILE A 252 -0.69 -2.17 -15.07
N ALA A 253 0.04 -1.16 -15.56
CA ALA A 253 0.41 -0.02 -14.75
C ALA A 253 -0.79 0.93 -14.56
N TRP A 254 -1.10 1.30 -13.31
CA TRP A 254 -2.13 2.29 -13.01
C TRP A 254 -1.81 3.65 -13.62
N GLN A 255 -2.69 4.12 -14.50
CA GLN A 255 -2.61 5.45 -15.08
C GLN A 255 -3.17 6.51 -14.09
N GLU A 256 -2.74 7.76 -14.25
CA GLU A 256 -3.11 8.85 -13.32
C GLU A 256 -4.62 9.14 -13.35
N ARG A 257 -5.23 9.20 -14.54
CA ARG A 257 -6.70 9.36 -14.72
C ARG A 257 -7.49 8.28 -13.96
N TRP A 258 -7.05 7.03 -14.10
CA TRP A 258 -7.69 5.86 -13.50
C TRP A 258 -7.57 5.88 -11.99
N THR A 259 -6.39 6.26 -11.48
CA THR A 259 -6.15 6.45 -10.04
C THR A 259 -7.07 7.53 -9.48
N ARG A 260 -7.25 8.65 -10.18
CA ARG A 260 -8.18 9.73 -9.78
C ARG A 260 -9.64 9.29 -9.79
N ALA A 261 -10.08 8.50 -10.77
CA ALA A 261 -11.46 7.97 -10.78
C ALA A 261 -11.74 7.06 -9.58
N VAL A 262 -10.80 6.19 -9.19
CA VAL A 262 -10.94 5.37 -7.96
C VAL A 262 -10.94 6.24 -6.71
N LEU A 263 -10.02 7.20 -6.59
CA LEU A 263 -9.98 8.10 -5.44
C LEU A 263 -11.25 8.97 -5.36
N ALA A 264 -11.82 9.40 -6.48
CA ALA A 264 -13.09 10.12 -6.52
C ALA A 264 -14.28 9.27 -6.07
N ALA A 265 -14.32 7.99 -6.44
CA ALA A 265 -15.35 7.05 -5.99
C ALA A 265 -15.28 6.74 -4.49
N TYR A 266 -14.09 6.84 -3.88
CA TYR A 266 -13.93 6.86 -2.42
C TYR A 266 -14.28 8.23 -1.81
N GLY A 267 -14.03 9.33 -2.53
CA GLY A 267 -14.28 10.69 -2.06
C GLY A 267 -13.59 10.98 -0.72
N GLU A 268 -14.36 11.50 0.24
CA GLU A 268 -13.88 11.84 1.60
C GLU A 268 -13.53 10.61 2.47
N LEU A 269 -13.71 9.38 1.98
CA LEU A 269 -13.41 8.15 2.72
C LEU A 269 -11.91 7.82 2.82
N LEU A 270 -11.03 8.53 2.10
CA LEU A 270 -9.57 8.31 2.13
C LEU A 270 -8.83 9.58 2.59
N PRO A 271 -7.78 9.46 3.43
CA PRO A 271 -6.87 10.56 3.71
C PRO A 271 -6.17 11.06 2.44
N ILE A 272 -5.85 12.35 2.41
CA ILE A 272 -5.13 12.97 1.28
C ILE A 272 -3.77 12.27 1.08
N GLY A 273 -3.37 12.09 -0.19
CA GLY A 273 -2.12 11.42 -0.56
C GLY A 273 -2.09 9.90 -0.33
N HIS A 274 -3.18 9.30 0.18
CA HIS A 274 -3.28 7.87 0.42
C HIS A 274 -4.09 7.15 -0.67
N TYR A 275 -3.76 5.88 -0.87
CA TYR A 275 -4.38 4.99 -1.84
C TYR A 275 -5.09 3.82 -1.15
N PRO A 276 -6.19 3.31 -1.71
CA PRO A 276 -6.79 2.06 -1.26
C PRO A 276 -5.87 0.88 -1.58
N VAL A 277 -6.09 -0.25 -0.91
CA VAL A 277 -5.36 -1.51 -1.11
C VAL A 277 -6.28 -2.50 -1.81
N GLY A 278 -5.88 -3.09 -2.91
CA GLY A 278 -6.73 -4.02 -3.64
C GLY A 278 -6.10 -4.64 -4.87
N VAL A 279 -6.80 -5.65 -5.38
CA VAL A 279 -6.47 -6.42 -6.58
C VAL A 279 -7.74 -6.57 -7.38
N LEU A 280 -7.70 -6.13 -8.63
CA LEU A 280 -8.87 -6.03 -9.48
C LEU A 280 -8.59 -6.64 -10.85
N ASN A 281 -9.52 -7.41 -11.38
CA ASN A 281 -9.53 -7.84 -12.78
C ASN A 281 -10.68 -7.11 -13.48
N LEU A 282 -10.35 -6.29 -14.47
CA LEU A 282 -11.31 -5.74 -15.43
C LEU A 282 -11.35 -6.66 -16.65
N THR A 283 -12.53 -7.21 -16.95
CA THR A 283 -12.81 -7.93 -18.19
C THR A 283 -13.70 -7.06 -19.08
N LEU A 284 -13.34 -6.93 -20.36
CA LEU A 284 -14.10 -6.18 -21.36
C LEU A 284 -13.83 -6.70 -22.78
N SER A 285 -14.61 -6.22 -23.75
CA SER A 285 -14.49 -6.64 -25.15
C SER A 285 -13.07 -6.40 -25.70
N PRO A 286 -12.41 -7.40 -26.32
CA PRO A 286 -11.10 -7.19 -26.95
C PRO A 286 -11.06 -6.08 -28.00
N ALA A 287 -12.21 -5.76 -28.62
CA ALA A 287 -12.33 -4.66 -29.59
C ALA A 287 -12.19 -3.26 -28.96
N GLU A 288 -12.29 -3.14 -27.63
CA GLU A 288 -12.19 -1.87 -26.90
C GLU A 288 -10.78 -1.59 -26.37
N VAL A 289 -9.84 -2.54 -26.56
CA VAL A 289 -8.53 -2.58 -25.88
C VAL A 289 -7.38 -2.70 -26.87
N LEU A 290 -6.60 -1.63 -27.02
CA LEU A 290 -5.37 -1.63 -27.80
C LEU A 290 -4.17 -1.97 -26.90
N VAL A 291 -3.79 -3.25 -26.90
CA VAL A 291 -2.71 -3.83 -26.08
C VAL A 291 -1.29 -3.51 -26.62
N ASN A 292 -1.14 -3.33 -27.93
CA ASN A 292 0.17 -3.17 -28.59
C ASN A 292 0.62 -1.69 -28.68
N THR A 293 0.69 -0.98 -27.54
CA THR A 293 0.98 0.47 -27.52
C THR A 293 2.34 0.88 -26.92
N ALA A 294 3.09 -0.04 -26.32
CA ALA A 294 4.47 0.18 -25.88
C ALA A 294 5.26 -1.15 -25.83
N PRO A 295 6.61 -1.11 -25.89
CA PRO A 295 7.45 -2.30 -25.73
C PRO A 295 7.31 -2.97 -24.35
N ASP A 296 7.02 -2.19 -23.31
CA ASP A 296 7.02 -2.63 -21.91
C ASP A 296 5.87 -3.58 -21.52
N LYS A 297 4.91 -3.79 -22.43
CA LYS A 297 3.68 -4.61 -22.25
C LYS A 297 2.76 -4.17 -21.10
N ARG A 298 3.08 -3.12 -20.33
CA ARG A 298 2.38 -2.67 -19.11
C ARG A 298 1.40 -1.52 -19.32
N SER A 299 1.53 -0.80 -20.43
CA SER A 299 0.58 0.24 -20.84
C SER A 299 -0.39 -0.27 -21.91
N VAL A 300 -1.65 0.16 -21.80
CA VAL A 300 -2.78 -0.24 -22.65
C VAL A 300 -3.61 1.00 -22.95
N ARG A 301 -4.10 1.14 -24.18
CA ARG A 301 -5.06 2.20 -24.56
C ARG A 301 -6.45 1.63 -24.75
N PHE A 302 -7.45 2.44 -24.44
CA PHE A 302 -8.86 2.09 -24.54
C PHE A 302 -9.51 2.91 -25.63
N MET A 303 -10.38 2.30 -26.43
CA MET A 303 -11.10 2.99 -27.51
C MET A 303 -12.03 4.06 -26.94
N HIS A 304 -12.62 3.81 -25.77
CA HIS A 304 -13.53 4.71 -25.07
C HIS A 304 -13.14 4.86 -23.59
N GLU A 305 -11.97 5.46 -23.31
CA GLU A 305 -11.44 5.58 -21.93
C GLU A 305 -12.47 6.14 -20.92
N GLU A 306 -13.24 7.16 -21.31
CA GLU A 306 -14.26 7.79 -20.45
C GLU A 306 -15.38 6.82 -20.02
N GLN A 307 -15.77 5.86 -20.88
CA GLN A 307 -16.74 4.82 -20.51
C GLN A 307 -16.17 3.89 -19.45
N VAL A 308 -14.89 3.51 -19.58
CA VAL A 308 -14.22 2.64 -18.61
C VAL A 308 -13.99 3.36 -17.29
N LEU A 309 -13.64 4.65 -17.30
CA LEU A 309 -13.52 5.48 -16.09
C LEU A 309 -14.87 5.59 -15.35
N GLY A 310 -15.95 5.86 -16.07
CA GLY A 310 -17.32 5.91 -15.50
C GLY A 310 -17.77 4.55 -14.94
N PHE A 311 -17.51 3.46 -15.66
CA PHE A 311 -17.77 2.10 -15.20
C PHE A 311 -17.00 1.75 -13.92
N LEU A 312 -15.70 2.06 -13.87
CA LEU A 312 -14.89 1.87 -12.66
C LEU A 312 -15.45 2.65 -11.49
N GLN A 313 -15.73 3.95 -11.66
CA GLN A 313 -16.31 4.79 -10.61
C GLN A 313 -17.62 4.18 -10.07
N ALA A 314 -18.55 3.79 -10.95
CA ALA A 314 -19.80 3.14 -10.58
C ALA A 314 -19.58 1.81 -9.83
N ALA A 315 -18.59 1.00 -10.23
CA ALA A 315 -18.25 -0.26 -9.56
C ALA A 315 -17.76 -0.05 -8.12
N PHE A 316 -16.92 0.97 -7.88
CA PHE A 316 -16.49 1.33 -6.52
C PHE A 316 -17.64 1.94 -5.71
N GLU A 317 -18.37 2.92 -6.24
CA GLU A 317 -19.51 3.54 -5.54
C GLU A 317 -20.57 2.51 -5.14
N HIS A 318 -20.88 1.54 -6.03
CA HIS A 318 -21.77 0.42 -5.72
C HIS A 318 -21.21 -0.48 -4.60
N THR A 319 -19.93 -0.87 -4.69
CA THR A 319 -19.28 -1.74 -3.70
C THR A 319 -19.18 -1.07 -2.32
N LEU A 320 -18.89 0.24 -2.29
CA LEU A 320 -18.75 1.02 -1.07
C LEU A 320 -20.12 1.32 -0.42
N SER A 321 -21.15 1.61 -1.21
CA SER A 321 -22.52 1.86 -0.70
C SER A 321 -23.29 0.57 -0.35
N GLY A 322 -22.95 -0.57 -0.95
CA GLY A 322 -23.53 -1.88 -0.64
C GLY A 322 -23.09 -2.47 0.71
N HIS A 323 -22.04 -1.92 1.32
CA HIS A 323 -21.58 -2.30 2.66
C HIS A 323 -21.90 -1.22 3.69
N PRO A 324 -22.13 -1.59 4.98
CA PRO A 324 -22.24 -0.65 6.08
C PRO A 324 -20.85 -0.11 6.44
N LEU A 325 -20.25 0.64 5.52
CA LEU A 325 -19.01 1.34 5.76
C LEU A 325 -19.33 2.52 6.66
N ALA A 326 -18.84 2.44 7.91
CA ALA A 326 -18.43 3.66 8.56
C ALA A 326 -17.43 4.37 7.61
N PRO A 327 -17.48 5.69 7.49
CA PRO A 327 -16.31 6.41 7.02
C PRO A 327 -15.10 5.94 7.81
N ALA A 328 -13.93 5.86 7.16
CA ALA A 328 -12.73 6.06 7.95
C ALA A 328 -12.94 7.39 8.67
N LEU A 329 -12.87 7.39 10.00
CA LEU A 329 -12.66 8.64 10.71
C LEU A 329 -11.40 9.24 10.10
N PRO A 330 -11.48 10.41 9.45
CA PRO A 330 -10.32 10.96 8.77
C PRO A 330 -9.21 11.14 9.82
N GLY A 331 -7.96 10.96 9.39
CA GLY A 331 -6.88 11.62 10.12
C GLY A 331 -7.26 13.10 10.23
N LEU A 332 -7.17 13.69 11.42
CA LEU A 332 -7.51 15.10 11.72
C LEU A 332 -6.42 16.03 11.15
N GLU A 333 -5.93 15.70 9.94
CA GLU A 333 -5.02 16.48 9.13
C GLU A 333 -5.48 17.94 9.19
N PRO A 334 -4.66 18.83 9.77
CA PRO A 334 -5.14 20.13 10.19
C PRO A 334 -5.59 20.93 8.98
N SER A 335 -6.78 21.52 9.07
CA SER A 335 -7.35 22.33 7.99
C SER A 335 -6.53 23.60 7.76
N GLU A 336 -5.52 23.50 6.90
CA GLU A 336 -4.86 24.67 6.30
C GLU A 336 -5.92 25.47 5.54
N GLY A 337 -6.30 26.63 6.10
CA GLY A 337 -7.41 27.43 5.58
C GLY A 337 -8.55 27.71 6.56
N LEU A 338 -8.41 27.41 7.86
CA LEU A 338 -9.17 28.16 8.87
C LEU A 338 -8.75 29.64 8.80
N SER A 339 -9.55 30.43 8.08
CA SER A 339 -9.44 31.88 7.97
C SER A 339 -9.33 32.54 9.35
N THR A 340 -8.60 33.65 9.44
CA THR A 340 -8.49 34.50 10.62
C THR A 340 -9.78 35.29 10.90
N ALA A 341 -10.87 34.56 11.15
CA ALA A 341 -12.11 35.09 11.68
C ALA A 341 -11.99 35.35 13.21
N PRO A 342 -12.66 36.38 13.75
CA PRO A 342 -12.23 37.01 14.99
C PRO A 342 -12.60 36.23 16.26
N ARG A 343 -11.58 35.79 17.02
CA ARG A 343 -11.69 35.33 18.43
C ARG A 343 -12.90 34.42 18.72
N HIS A 344 -13.11 33.39 17.90
CA HIS A 344 -14.21 32.44 18.12
C HIS A 344 -13.99 31.65 19.42
N ARG A 345 -14.90 31.82 20.38
CA ARG A 345 -14.96 31.00 21.60
C ARG A 345 -15.39 29.57 21.26
N PHE A 346 -14.75 28.59 21.88
CA PHE A 346 -15.30 27.24 21.95
C PHE A 346 -16.63 27.27 22.73
N PRO A 347 -17.68 26.56 22.26
CA PRO A 347 -19.02 26.67 22.84
C PRO A 347 -19.10 26.05 24.25
N GLU A 348 -20.20 26.33 24.95
CA GLU A 348 -20.48 25.74 26.25
C GLU A 348 -21.10 24.35 26.05
N LEU A 349 -20.28 23.31 26.13
CA LEU A 349 -20.71 21.92 25.89
C LEU A 349 -21.35 21.33 27.15
N LYS A 350 -22.66 21.07 27.09
CA LYS A 350 -23.41 20.40 28.16
C LYS A 350 -23.35 18.89 27.97
N HIS A 351 -22.81 18.14 28.94
CA HIS A 351 -22.74 16.68 28.89
C HIS A 351 -24.13 16.03 28.79
N LEU A 352 -24.27 15.04 27.91
CA LEU A 352 -25.48 14.23 27.70
C LEU A 352 -25.29 12.77 28.12
N GLY A 353 -24.07 12.25 28.04
CA GLY A 353 -23.76 10.84 28.31
C GLY A 353 -22.40 10.43 27.74
N THR A 354 -22.03 9.17 27.93
CA THR A 354 -20.74 8.63 27.47
C THR A 354 -20.97 7.35 26.67
N TYR A 355 -20.33 7.24 25.50
CA TYR A 355 -20.43 6.09 24.60
C TYR A 355 -19.12 5.28 24.62
N GLN A 356 -19.24 3.97 24.85
CA GLN A 356 -18.13 2.99 24.90
C GLN A 356 -16.98 3.34 25.85
N GLU A 357 -17.20 4.18 26.86
CA GLU A 357 -16.15 4.66 27.79
C GLU A 357 -14.95 5.33 27.07
N LEU A 358 -15.26 5.97 25.92
CA LEU A 358 -14.29 6.63 25.03
C LEU A 358 -14.77 8.01 24.54
N TYR A 359 -16.07 8.15 24.26
CA TYR A 359 -16.63 9.34 23.65
C TYR A 359 -17.64 10.01 24.56
N LEU A 360 -17.39 11.27 24.93
CA LEU A 360 -18.36 12.10 25.62
C LEU A 360 -19.34 12.66 24.60
N LEU A 361 -20.63 12.44 24.82
CA LEU A 361 -21.72 13.04 24.06
C LEU A 361 -22.13 14.33 24.77
N ALA A 362 -22.25 15.43 24.03
CA ALA A 362 -22.61 16.74 24.57
C ALA A 362 -23.54 17.52 23.64
N GLU A 363 -24.16 18.57 24.16
CA GLU A 363 -25.08 19.47 23.45
C GLU A 363 -24.52 20.90 23.46
N ALA A 364 -24.51 21.56 22.29
CA ALA A 364 -24.42 23.01 22.18
C ALA A 364 -25.00 23.50 20.84
N ASP A 365 -25.60 24.69 20.83
CA ASP A 365 -26.19 25.34 19.65
C ASP A 365 -27.18 24.47 18.84
N GLY A 366 -27.91 23.58 19.52
CA GLY A 366 -28.84 22.63 18.87
C GLY A 366 -28.15 21.52 18.07
N LYS A 367 -26.87 21.23 18.38
CA LYS A 367 -26.06 20.20 17.72
C LYS A 367 -25.58 19.18 18.73
N LEU A 368 -25.43 17.93 18.28
CA LEU A 368 -24.79 16.86 19.03
C LEU A 368 -23.28 16.95 18.83
N TRP A 369 -22.54 17.08 19.92
CA TRP A 369 -21.10 17.06 19.96
C TRP A 369 -20.62 15.68 20.45
N ILE A 370 -19.57 15.17 19.83
CA ILE A 370 -18.91 13.92 20.20
C ILE A 370 -17.44 14.27 20.46
N VAL A 371 -16.99 14.11 21.71
CA VAL A 371 -15.64 14.46 22.14
C VAL A 371 -14.89 13.19 22.51
N ASP A 372 -13.72 12.97 21.90
CA ASP A 372 -12.83 11.87 22.30
C ASP A 372 -12.19 12.23 23.65
N GLN A 373 -12.52 11.48 24.70
CA GLN A 373 -12.12 11.83 26.07
C GLN A 373 -10.60 11.75 26.28
N HIS A 374 -9.91 10.93 25.47
CA HIS A 374 -8.46 10.73 25.54
C HIS A 374 -7.74 11.86 24.80
N ALA A 375 -8.12 12.13 23.54
CA ALA A 375 -7.54 13.21 22.73
C ALA A 375 -7.80 14.61 23.33
N ALA A 376 -8.97 14.83 23.92
CA ALA A 376 -9.28 16.06 24.65
C ALA A 376 -8.42 16.23 25.91
N HIS A 377 -8.21 15.15 26.68
CA HIS A 377 -7.36 15.18 27.87
C HIS A 377 -5.87 15.33 27.52
N GLU A 378 -5.38 14.71 26.44
CA GLU A 378 -4.04 15.00 25.88
C GLU A 378 -3.87 16.48 25.55
N ARG A 379 -4.87 17.13 24.94
CA ARG A 379 -4.85 18.57 24.61
C ARG A 379 -4.80 19.44 25.87
N ILE A 380 -5.65 19.17 26.87
CA ILE A 380 -5.66 19.90 28.15
C ILE A 380 -4.30 19.79 28.83
N LEU A 381 -3.78 18.57 29.02
CA LEU A 381 -2.48 18.34 29.64
C LEU A 381 -1.32 18.97 28.87
N PHE A 382 -1.34 18.93 27.54
CA PHE A 382 -0.29 19.54 26.73
C PHE A 382 -0.24 21.06 26.90
N GLU A 383 -1.38 21.75 26.87
CA GLU A 383 -1.40 23.21 27.03
C GLU A 383 -1.16 23.63 28.48
N GLU A 384 -1.55 22.81 29.46
CA GLU A 384 -1.10 22.98 30.85
C GLU A 384 0.44 22.89 30.94
N LEU A 385 1.05 21.87 30.34
CA LEU A 385 2.51 21.71 30.34
C LEU A 385 3.23 22.80 29.53
N GLU A 386 2.66 23.28 28.42
CA GLU A 386 3.19 24.39 27.62
C GLU A 386 3.11 25.73 28.36
N LEU A 387 2.04 25.96 29.14
CA LEU A 387 1.92 27.10 30.05
C LEU A 387 2.89 27.00 31.21
N ARG A 388 2.96 25.84 31.88
CA ARG A 388 3.86 25.60 33.02
C ARG A 388 5.32 25.74 32.60
N TYR A 389 5.70 25.26 31.41
CA TYR A 389 7.02 25.52 30.83
C TYR A 389 7.31 27.03 30.65
N GLN A 390 6.31 27.84 30.29
CA GLN A 390 6.48 29.30 30.13
C GLN A 390 6.49 30.09 31.45
N THR A 391 5.92 29.54 32.54
CA THR A 391 5.75 30.27 33.81
C THR A 391 6.56 29.73 34.99
N GLU A 392 6.92 28.45 35.00
CA GLU A 392 7.73 27.83 36.05
C GLU A 392 9.23 28.05 35.76
N PRO A 393 10.03 28.53 36.72
CA PRO A 393 11.47 28.62 36.54
C PRO A 393 12.10 27.22 36.48
N ALA A 394 13.26 27.13 35.83
CA ALA A 394 14.11 25.95 35.96
C ALA A 394 14.64 25.83 37.40
N ILE A 395 14.71 24.60 37.92
CA ILE A 395 15.22 24.30 39.26
C ILE A 395 16.43 23.37 39.17
N GLU A 396 17.31 23.44 40.17
CA GLU A 396 18.46 22.54 40.28
C GLU A 396 18.05 21.20 40.91
N LEU A 397 18.51 20.10 40.32
CA LEU A 397 18.26 18.74 40.79
C LEU A 397 19.08 18.45 42.04
N GLY A 398 18.42 18.06 43.14
CA GLY A 398 19.09 17.71 44.41
C GLY A 398 20.10 16.55 44.29
N HIS A 399 19.95 15.71 43.27
CA HIS A 399 20.98 14.81 42.77
C HIS A 399 21.09 14.98 41.26
N ALA A 400 22.27 15.36 40.76
CA ALA A 400 22.48 15.62 39.35
C ALA A 400 22.59 14.31 38.54
N GLU A 401 21.81 14.18 37.47
CA GLU A 401 21.64 12.93 36.72
C GLU A 401 22.77 12.74 35.68
N LEU A 402 23.25 11.50 35.50
CA LEU A 402 24.30 11.17 34.54
C LEU A 402 23.71 10.57 33.26
N ILE A 403 23.79 11.32 32.17
CA ILE A 403 23.25 10.99 30.86
C ILE A 403 24.41 10.54 29.95
N PRO A 404 24.42 9.28 29.46
CA PRO A 404 25.40 8.83 28.50
C PRO A 404 25.03 9.29 27.08
N LEU A 405 25.91 10.06 26.43
CA LEU A 405 25.70 10.61 25.09
C LEU A 405 26.71 10.03 24.11
N SER A 406 26.24 9.66 22.92
CA SER A 406 27.08 9.28 21.78
C SER A 406 27.85 10.49 21.22
N GLN A 407 28.86 10.23 20.41
CA GLN A 407 29.69 11.29 19.79
C GLN A 407 28.86 12.26 18.91
N GLU A 408 27.78 11.78 18.30
CA GLU A 408 26.82 12.57 17.52
C GLU A 408 25.94 13.44 18.43
N GLU A 409 25.35 12.85 19.47
CA GLU A 409 24.59 13.59 20.49
C GLU A 409 25.45 14.66 21.19
N VAL A 410 26.73 14.41 21.44
CA VAL A 410 27.66 15.42 22.01
C VAL A 410 27.88 16.59 21.05
N ALA A 411 28.10 16.33 19.75
CA ALA A 411 28.24 17.39 18.76
C ALA A 411 26.98 18.26 18.64
N HIS A 412 25.79 17.65 18.73
CA HIS A 412 24.52 18.38 18.79
C HIS A 412 24.33 19.14 20.11
N LEU A 413 24.83 18.63 21.24
CA LEU A 413 24.76 19.30 22.53
C LEU A 413 25.64 20.56 22.55
N GLU A 414 26.89 20.44 22.12
CA GLU A 414 27.84 21.55 22.05
C GLU A 414 27.35 22.64 21.08
N ALA A 415 26.78 22.25 19.93
CA ALA A 415 26.19 23.18 18.97
C ALA A 415 24.93 23.92 19.47
N ARG A 416 24.25 23.42 20.52
CA ARG A 416 22.96 23.91 21.01
C ARG A 416 22.91 24.25 22.50
N GLN A 417 24.04 24.27 23.21
CA GLN A 417 24.05 24.43 24.68
C GLN A 417 23.27 25.67 25.15
N ALA A 418 23.43 26.80 24.47
CA ALA A 418 22.71 28.04 24.80
C ALA A 418 21.18 27.95 24.57
N GLU A 419 20.73 27.14 23.61
CA GLU A 419 19.30 26.86 23.39
C GLU A 419 18.74 25.98 24.52
N LEU A 420 19.47 24.94 24.92
CA LEU A 420 19.08 24.02 25.98
C LEU A 420 19.09 24.69 27.37
N GLU A 421 20.08 25.53 27.67
CA GLU A 421 20.09 26.34 28.90
C GLU A 421 18.93 27.35 28.93
N HIS A 422 18.47 27.85 27.79
CA HIS A 422 17.26 28.69 27.70
C HIS A 422 15.96 27.89 27.93
N LEU A 423 15.92 26.60 27.60
CA LEU A 423 14.86 25.67 28.06
C LEU A 423 14.99 25.29 29.54
N GLY A 424 16.05 25.72 30.24
CA GLY A 424 16.30 25.34 31.63
C GLY A 424 17.13 24.06 31.82
N PHE A 425 17.64 23.45 30.75
CA PHE A 425 18.50 22.26 30.81
C PHE A 425 19.97 22.67 30.80
N ARG A 426 20.63 22.66 31.96
CA ARG A 426 22.10 22.81 32.06
C ARG A 426 22.75 21.45 32.15
N LEU A 427 23.65 21.14 31.21
CA LEU A 427 24.48 19.95 31.23
C LEU A 427 25.96 20.32 31.39
N GLU A 428 26.66 19.61 32.27
CA GLU A 428 28.11 19.73 32.49
C GLU A 428 28.82 18.46 31.99
N PRO A 429 29.99 18.53 31.35
CA PRO A 429 30.77 17.33 31.02
C PRO A 429 31.27 16.67 32.32
N PHE A 430 30.99 15.37 32.49
CA PHE A 430 31.43 14.62 33.68
C PHE A 430 32.65 13.73 33.41
N GLY A 431 32.84 13.30 32.16
CA GLY A 431 34.04 12.58 31.72
C GLY A 431 33.71 11.50 30.68
N GLY A 432 34.60 11.33 29.70
CA GLY A 432 34.35 10.45 28.56
C GLY A 432 33.06 10.84 27.83
N MET A 433 32.15 9.88 27.67
CA MET A 433 30.86 10.04 26.98
C MET A 433 29.68 10.23 27.97
N GLN A 434 29.93 10.81 29.14
CA GLN A 434 28.89 11.11 30.14
C GLN A 434 28.82 12.58 30.51
N TRP A 435 27.58 13.08 30.56
CA TRP A 435 27.21 14.45 30.88
C TRP A 435 26.28 14.47 32.09
N ARG A 436 26.45 15.47 32.95
CA ARG A 436 25.69 15.67 34.18
C ARG A 436 24.60 16.72 33.95
N LEU A 437 23.34 16.31 34.01
CA LEU A 437 22.20 17.23 34.03
C LEU A 437 22.08 17.87 35.42
N ARG A 438 22.10 19.21 35.46
CA ARG A 438 22.03 20.02 36.69
C ARG A 438 20.65 20.61 36.93
N THR A 439 20.06 21.22 35.91
CA THR A 439 18.79 21.94 36.02
C THR A 439 17.79 21.39 35.02
N VAL A 440 16.51 21.49 35.36
CA VAL A 440 15.36 21.16 34.49
C VAL A 440 14.21 22.12 34.77
N PRO A 441 13.26 22.30 33.84
CA PRO A 441 11.94 22.86 34.16
C PRO A 441 11.31 22.18 35.38
N ALA A 442 10.71 22.96 36.29
CA ALA A 442 10.23 22.43 37.58
C ALA A 442 9.28 21.23 37.44
N PHE A 443 8.34 21.26 36.48
CA PHE A 443 7.43 20.14 36.19
C PHE A 443 8.13 18.81 35.84
N LEU A 444 9.39 18.82 35.36
CA LEU A 444 10.14 17.59 35.04
C LEU A 444 10.93 17.03 36.22
N ALA A 445 11.19 17.80 37.28
CA ALA A 445 12.04 17.37 38.39
C ALA A 445 11.48 16.17 39.18
N GLY A 446 10.16 15.92 39.10
CA GLY A 446 9.52 14.72 39.64
C GLY A 446 9.64 13.45 38.78
N HIS A 447 10.24 13.56 37.58
CA HIS A 447 10.23 12.53 36.54
C HIS A 447 11.64 12.12 36.07
N SER A 448 12.57 11.91 37.01
CA SER A 448 13.98 11.52 36.73
C SER A 448 14.12 10.41 35.68
N GLN A 449 13.28 9.37 35.74
CA GLN A 449 13.27 8.25 34.78
C GLN A 449 13.12 8.68 33.30
N LEU A 450 12.62 9.89 33.02
CA LEU A 450 12.43 10.41 31.67
C LEU A 450 13.50 11.45 31.27
N LEU A 451 14.33 11.96 32.19
CA LEU A 451 15.22 13.10 31.92
C LEU A 451 16.30 12.76 30.89
N ALA A 452 16.94 11.59 31.03
CA ALA A 452 17.85 11.05 30.01
C ALA A 452 17.21 10.91 28.63
N GLU A 453 15.94 10.47 28.52
CA GLU A 453 15.24 10.34 27.24
C GLU A 453 14.89 11.71 26.65
N VAL A 454 14.34 12.62 27.46
CA VAL A 454 13.97 14.00 27.11
C VAL A 454 15.16 14.78 26.55
N VAL A 455 16.32 14.70 27.22
CA VAL A 455 17.57 15.34 26.77
C VAL A 455 18.01 14.76 25.43
N LYS A 456 18.05 13.43 25.29
CA LYS A 456 18.48 12.78 24.05
C LYS A 456 17.57 13.14 22.88
N GLU A 457 16.25 13.13 23.07
CA GLU A 457 15.32 13.49 22.02
C GLU A 457 15.49 14.96 21.58
N ALA A 458 15.78 15.88 22.52
CA ALA A 458 16.07 17.27 22.22
C ALA A 458 17.28 17.48 21.30
N LEU A 459 18.21 16.52 21.25
CA LEU A 459 19.41 16.55 20.40
C LEU A 459 19.17 16.00 18.98
N HIS A 460 18.09 15.24 18.75
CA HIS A 460 17.83 14.54 17.47
C HIS A 460 16.96 15.31 16.47
N TYR A 461 16.29 16.41 16.86
CA TYR A 461 15.46 17.21 15.94
C TYR A 461 16.17 18.44 15.39
N GLU A 462 15.85 18.83 14.15
CA GLU A 462 16.39 20.02 13.49
C GLU A 462 16.17 21.31 14.31
N THR A 463 14.99 21.50 14.90
CA THR A 463 14.74 22.62 15.83
C THR A 463 14.31 22.16 17.22
N LEU A 464 14.93 22.80 18.21
CA LEU A 464 14.60 22.72 19.63
C LEU A 464 13.09 22.91 19.91
N LYS A 465 12.42 23.80 19.15
CA LYS A 465 10.98 24.07 19.27
C LYS A 465 10.12 22.90 18.77
N GLN A 466 10.55 22.18 17.72
CA GLN A 466 9.89 20.94 17.31
C GLN A 466 10.12 19.85 18.35
N ALA A 467 11.36 19.69 18.84
CA ALA A 467 11.68 18.70 19.88
C ALA A 467 10.80 18.87 21.12
N TRP A 468 10.74 20.09 21.66
CA TRP A 468 9.99 20.39 22.87
C TRP A 468 8.50 20.09 22.69
N ARG A 469 7.93 20.43 21.51
CA ARG A 469 6.54 20.10 21.18
C ARG A 469 6.29 18.58 21.12
N GLN A 470 7.24 17.77 20.65
CA GLN A 470 7.11 16.31 20.64
C GLN A 470 7.23 15.73 22.07
N ILE A 471 8.19 16.22 22.85
CA ILE A 471 8.41 15.85 24.25
C ILE A 471 7.16 16.15 25.11
N LEU A 472 6.62 17.37 25.04
CA LEU A 472 5.39 17.75 25.74
C LEU A 472 4.19 16.92 25.26
N GLY A 473 4.12 16.55 23.98
CA GLY A 473 3.11 15.64 23.44
C GLY A 473 3.14 14.26 24.10
N ARG A 474 4.32 13.64 24.20
CA ARG A 474 4.51 12.34 24.87
C ARG A 474 4.24 12.41 26.36
N LEU A 475 4.70 13.47 27.03
CA LEU A 475 4.44 13.69 28.45
C LEU A 475 2.93 13.86 28.73
N ALA A 476 2.17 14.50 27.84
CA ALA A 476 0.72 14.57 27.94
C ALA A 476 0.03 13.20 27.75
N CYS A 477 0.60 12.26 26.98
CA CYS A 477 0.05 10.90 26.85
C CYS A 477 0.16 10.07 28.14
N LEU A 478 1.23 10.23 28.93
CA LEU A 478 1.56 9.32 30.02
C LEU A 478 0.52 9.30 31.17
N PRO A 479 0.03 10.45 31.68
CA PRO A 479 -1.06 10.51 32.65
C PRO A 479 -2.44 10.68 31.99
N ALA A 480 -2.55 10.62 30.65
CA ALA A 480 -3.84 10.78 29.98
C ALA A 480 -4.83 9.68 30.39
N ILE A 481 -6.11 10.07 30.46
CA ILE A 481 -7.22 9.14 30.68
C ILE A 481 -7.11 8.02 29.64
N LYS A 482 -6.92 6.79 30.12
CA LYS A 482 -6.74 5.63 29.25
C LYS A 482 -8.05 5.31 28.53
N ALA A 483 -7.94 4.83 27.30
CA ALA A 483 -9.06 4.31 26.52
C ALA A 483 -9.85 3.27 27.34
N GLY A 484 -11.15 3.48 27.55
CA GLY A 484 -11.99 2.61 28.38
C GLY A 484 -11.97 2.91 29.89
N HIS A 485 -11.58 4.11 30.31
CA HIS A 485 -11.70 4.54 31.70
C HIS A 485 -13.00 5.36 31.92
N SER A 486 -13.98 4.76 32.60
CA SER A 486 -15.22 5.44 33.01
C SER A 486 -14.99 6.79 33.71
N LEU A 487 -15.67 7.83 33.24
CA LEU A 487 -15.83 9.11 33.92
C LEU A 487 -17.28 9.25 34.42
N SER A 488 -17.46 9.78 35.63
CA SER A 488 -18.79 10.24 36.05
C SER A 488 -19.22 11.47 35.25
N GLY A 489 -20.52 11.73 35.14
CA GLY A 489 -21.04 12.89 34.38
C GLY A 489 -20.48 14.25 34.86
N ALA A 490 -20.18 14.38 36.15
CA ALA A 490 -19.53 15.57 36.70
C ALA A 490 -18.07 15.71 36.22
N GLN A 491 -17.30 14.63 36.20
CA GLN A 491 -15.93 14.62 35.67
C GLN A 491 -15.91 14.84 34.15
N ALA A 492 -16.87 14.27 33.43
CA ALA A 492 -17.05 14.49 32.00
C ALA A 492 -17.36 15.97 31.69
N GLN A 493 -18.26 16.61 32.45
CA GLN A 493 -18.54 18.04 32.32
C GLN A 493 -17.28 18.88 32.60
N VAL A 494 -16.54 18.60 33.68
CA VAL A 494 -15.29 19.31 33.99
C VAL A 494 -14.27 19.18 32.86
N LEU A 495 -14.14 18.01 32.21
CA LEU A 495 -13.24 17.82 31.07
C LEU A 495 -13.67 18.67 29.86
N LEU A 496 -14.98 18.73 29.56
CA LEU A 496 -15.51 19.59 28.50
C LEU A 496 -15.28 21.09 28.80
N ASP A 497 -15.46 21.49 30.06
CA ASP A 497 -15.22 22.85 30.53
C ASP A 497 -13.73 23.21 30.50
N GLN A 498 -12.82 22.28 30.82
CA GLN A 498 -11.37 22.45 30.68
C GLN A 498 -10.97 22.58 29.21
N LEU A 499 -11.45 21.69 28.33
CA LEU A 499 -11.17 21.73 26.89
C LEU A 499 -11.54 23.09 26.28
N ARG A 500 -12.67 23.68 26.71
CA ARG A 500 -13.13 25.02 26.28
C ARG A 500 -12.13 26.16 26.55
N HIS A 501 -11.27 26.01 27.54
CA HIS A 501 -10.27 27.02 27.90
C HIS A 501 -8.93 26.86 27.16
N CYS A 502 -8.72 25.76 26.44
CA CYS A 502 -7.56 25.58 25.57
C CYS A 502 -7.55 26.58 24.41
N HIS A 503 -6.35 26.97 23.97
CA HIS A 503 -6.07 27.75 22.78
C HIS A 503 -6.32 26.95 21.50
N THR A 504 -6.04 25.65 21.48
CA THR A 504 -6.27 24.76 20.32
C THR A 504 -7.17 23.56 20.64
N PRO A 505 -8.43 23.79 21.06
CA PRO A 505 -9.32 22.77 21.61
C PRO A 505 -9.87 21.76 20.59
N TRP A 506 -9.38 21.79 19.34
CA TRP A 506 -9.93 21.11 18.17
C TRP A 506 -9.14 19.86 17.70
N ALA A 507 -7.87 19.74 18.13
CA ALA A 507 -6.96 18.64 17.77
C ALA A 507 -5.98 18.36 18.91
N CYS A 508 -5.59 17.09 19.12
CA CYS A 508 -4.62 16.72 20.15
C CYS A 508 -3.18 17.15 19.76
N PRO A 509 -2.17 17.00 20.65
CA PRO A 509 -0.78 17.38 20.35
C PRO A 509 -0.21 16.69 19.09
N HIS A 510 -0.64 15.45 18.86
CA HIS A 510 -0.28 14.58 17.74
C HIS A 510 -1.12 14.82 16.47
N GLY A 511 -1.88 15.92 16.41
CA GLY A 511 -2.72 16.28 15.27
C GLY A 511 -3.97 15.41 15.08
N ARG A 512 -4.23 14.40 15.92
CA ARG A 512 -5.50 13.65 15.88
C ARG A 512 -6.67 14.58 16.17
N PRO A 513 -7.88 14.24 15.70
CA PRO A 513 -9.35 15.33 16.17
C PRO A 513 -9.40 15.52 17.72
N THR A 514 -10.27 16.37 18.26
CA THR A 514 -10.77 16.24 19.65
C THR A 514 -12.28 16.15 19.69
N THR A 515 -12.95 16.86 18.78
CA THR A 515 -14.39 17.00 18.71
C THR A 515 -14.88 16.72 17.29
N LEU A 516 -16.05 16.10 17.20
CA LEU A 516 -16.86 15.97 16.00
C LEU A 516 -18.24 16.55 16.29
N VAL A 517 -18.88 17.15 15.29
CA VAL A 517 -20.20 17.80 15.44
C VAL A 517 -21.17 17.18 14.45
N LEU A 518 -22.38 16.86 14.92
CA LEU A 518 -23.49 16.38 14.12
C LEU A 518 -24.69 17.30 14.32
N THR A 519 -25.16 17.93 13.25
CA THR A 519 -26.38 18.73 13.27
C THR A 519 -27.63 17.86 13.28
N GLU A 520 -28.75 18.36 13.80
CA GLU A 520 -30.06 17.71 13.69
C GLU A 520 -30.42 17.39 12.22
N LEU A 521 -30.03 18.26 11.28
CA LEU A 521 -30.29 18.08 9.86
C LEU A 521 -29.49 16.93 9.24
N GLU A 522 -28.24 16.69 9.68
CA GLU A 522 -27.46 15.52 9.27
C GLU A 522 -27.98 14.23 9.91
N LEU A 523 -28.37 14.27 11.19
CA LEU A 523 -29.01 13.14 11.85
C LEU A 523 -30.34 12.77 11.15
N ALA A 524 -31.18 13.75 10.85
CA ALA A 524 -32.42 13.55 10.10
C ALA A 524 -32.17 12.94 8.71
N LYS A 525 -31.20 13.48 7.95
CA LYS A 525 -30.78 12.92 6.64
C LYS A 525 -30.31 11.47 6.77
N ARG A 526 -29.43 11.15 7.73
CA ARG A 526 -28.89 9.80 7.95
C ARG A 526 -29.96 8.79 8.36
N PHE A 527 -30.98 9.21 9.11
CA PHE A 527 -32.18 8.40 9.40
C PHE A 527 -33.28 8.47 8.31
N LYS A 528 -32.99 9.02 7.13
CA LYS A 528 -33.93 9.21 5.99
C LYS A 528 -35.23 9.94 6.37
N ARG A 529 -35.19 10.79 7.39
CA ARG A 529 -36.32 11.61 7.85
C ARG A 529 -36.37 12.91 7.06
N SER A 530 -37.41 13.08 6.24
CA SER A 530 -37.77 14.38 5.66
C SER A 530 -38.03 15.40 6.78
N HIS A 531 -37.51 16.62 6.63
CA HIS A 531 -37.66 17.67 7.64
C HIS A 531 -39.15 18.00 7.86
N GLY A 532 -39.64 17.73 9.08
CA GLY A 532 -41.07 17.56 9.32
C GLY A 532 -41.57 17.95 10.72
N ARG A 533 -40.80 18.74 11.49
CA ARG A 533 -41.27 19.55 12.63
C ARG A 533 -40.17 20.49 13.12
N SER A 534 -40.34 21.78 12.90
CA SER A 534 -39.68 22.80 13.72
C SER A 534 -40.19 22.68 15.16
N HIS A 535 -39.30 22.51 16.13
CA HIS A 535 -39.69 22.34 17.53
C HIS A 535 -40.08 23.69 18.16
N VAL A 536 -41.33 24.12 17.93
CA VAL A 536 -41.90 25.29 18.61
C VAL A 536 -42.01 24.97 20.11
N PRO A 537 -41.62 25.89 21.03
CA PRO A 537 -41.74 25.66 22.47
C PRO A 537 -43.18 25.38 22.91
N PHE A 538 -43.33 24.54 23.94
CA PHE A 538 -44.63 24.14 24.47
C PHE A 538 -45.27 25.26 25.30
N ALA A 539 -45.86 26.25 24.61
CA ALA A 539 -46.56 27.36 25.26
C ALA A 539 -47.86 26.87 25.94
N GLU A 540 -47.98 27.10 27.25
CA GLU A 540 -49.15 26.70 28.03
C GLU A 540 -50.44 27.38 27.56
N LYS A 541 -51.35 26.63 26.94
CA LYS A 541 -52.73 27.07 26.79
C LYS A 541 -53.47 26.94 28.13
N LYS A 542 -53.47 28.01 28.91
CA LYS A 542 -54.47 28.23 29.98
C LYS A 542 -55.86 27.96 29.41
N LYS A 543 -56.59 27.03 30.01
CA LYS A 543 -58.04 26.93 29.82
C LYS A 543 -58.70 27.97 30.72
N SER A 544 -59.41 28.90 30.12
CA SER A 544 -60.46 29.67 30.77
C SER A 544 -61.78 29.28 30.15
N TYR A 545 -62.53 28.42 30.85
CA TYR A 545 -63.99 28.42 31.01
C TYR A 545 -64.32 27.32 32.04
#